data_AF-A0AAV4XPV9-F1
#
_entry.id   AF-A0AAV4XPV9-F1
#
_cell.length_a   1.000
_cell.length_b   1.000
_cell.length_c   1.000
_cell.angle_alpha   90.00
_cell.angle_beta   90.00
_cell.angle_gamma   90.00
#
_symmetry.space_group_name_H-M   'P 1'
#
loop_
_entity.id
_entity.type
_entity.pdbx_description
1 polymer ?
#
loop_
_entity_poly.entity_id
_entity_poly.type
_entity_poly.pdbx_seq_one_letter_code
_entity_poly.pdbx_strand_id
1 'polypeptide(L)' 'MNCLRLAWSLINQSPPYVINYEDRVFREHFHVRFHSSDHKSEVIKSYYWPPLTEGEGGPCVQQGVVLT' A
#
# COMPACT_ATOMS: atom_id res chain seq x y z
N MET A 1 -24.77 11.32 -2.06
CA MET A 1 -24.34 11.34 -3.48
C MET A 1 -22.81 11.41 -3.68
N ASN A 2 -22.02 11.95 -2.75
CA ASN A 2 -20.57 12.14 -2.96
C ASN A 2 -19.74 10.85 -2.98
N CYS A 3 -20.12 9.82 -2.20
CA CYS A 3 -19.40 8.54 -2.16
C CYS A 3 -19.41 7.80 -3.51
N LEU A 4 -20.53 7.84 -4.24
CA LEU A 4 -20.65 7.20 -5.56
C LEU A 4 -19.76 7.87 -6.59
N ARG A 5 -19.70 9.21 -6.60
CA ARG A 5 -18.82 9.95 -7.51
C ARG A 5 -17.36 9.67 -7.20
N LEU A 6 -16.98 9.67 -5.92
CA LEU A 6 -15.62 9.34 -5.50
C LEU A 6 -15.24 7.90 -5.89
N ALA A 7 -16.08 6.93 -5.57
CA ALA A 7 -15.84 5.53 -5.93
C ALA A 7 -15.71 5.35 -7.45
N TRP A 8 -16.60 5.99 -8.22
CA TRP A 8 -16.53 5.97 -9.68
C TRP A 8 -15.23 6.56 -10.22
N SER A 9 -14.79 7.71 -9.69
CA SER A 9 -13.53 8.33 -10.08
C SER A 9 -12.32 7.44 -9.76
N LEU A 10 -12.29 6.81 -8.57
CA LEU A 10 -11.19 5.93 -8.17
C LEU A 10 -11.13 4.63 -8.99
N ILE A 11 -12.27 4.10 -9.43
CA ILE A 11 -12.33 2.87 -10.24
C ILE A 11 -11.94 3.15 -11.70
N ASN A 12 -12.28 4.32 -12.24
CA ASN A 12 -12.08 4.64 -13.67
C ASN A 12 -10.88 5.54 -13.95
N GLN A 13 -10.04 5.83 -12.95
CA GLN A 13 -8.83 6.62 -13.18
C GLN A 13 -7.78 5.84 -13.99
N SER A 14 -6.94 6.59 -14.70
CA SER A 14 -5.84 6.07 -15.50
C SER A 14 -4.58 6.89 -15.18
N PRO A 15 -3.50 6.28 -14.68
CA PRO A 15 -3.30 4.84 -14.44
C PRO A 15 -4.18 4.28 -13.30
N PRO A 16 -4.59 3.00 -13.37
CA PRO A 16 -5.45 2.38 -12.36
C PRO A 16 -4.70 2.24 -11.03
N TYR A 17 -5.42 2.27 -9.90
CA TYR A 17 -4.80 1.97 -8.62
C TYR A 17 -4.64 0.45 -8.43
N VAL A 18 -3.46 0.05 -7.97
CA VAL A 18 -3.08 -1.35 -7.76
C VAL A 18 -2.72 -1.56 -6.30
N ILE A 19 -3.20 -2.66 -5.75
CA ILE A 19 -2.87 -3.08 -4.39
C ILE A 19 -1.75 -4.12 -4.46
N ASN A 20 -0.64 -3.88 -3.78
CA ASN A 20 0.49 -4.82 -3.73
C ASN A 20 0.46 -5.62 -2.42
N TYR A 21 0.48 -6.95 -2.53
CA TYR A 21 0.54 -7.90 -1.40
C TYR A 21 1.77 -8.81 -1.43
N GLU A 22 2.61 -8.68 -2.45
CA GLU A 22 3.65 -9.66 -2.75
C GLU A 22 5.01 -9.28 -2.16
N ASP A 23 5.17 -8.03 -1.74
CA ASP A 23 6.42 -7.56 -1.16
C ASP A 23 6.74 -8.34 0.14
N ARG A 24 7.91 -8.97 0.16
CA ARG A 24 8.44 -9.66 1.35
C ARG A 24 9.52 -8.87 2.07
N VAL A 25 9.90 -7.73 1.50
CA VAL A 25 10.96 -6.86 1.99
C VAL A 25 10.38 -5.48 2.26
N PHE A 26 10.64 -4.96 3.45
CA PHE A 26 10.25 -3.63 3.88
C PHE A 26 10.90 -2.58 2.97
N ARG A 27 10.10 -1.60 2.54
CA ARG A 27 10.53 -0.48 1.72
C ARG A 27 9.87 0.76 2.28
N GLU A 28 10.64 1.67 2.85
CA GLU A 28 10.11 2.84 3.53
C GLU A 28 9.19 3.70 2.64
N HIS A 29 9.46 3.72 1.33
CA HIS A 29 8.64 4.45 0.35
C HIS A 29 7.24 3.85 0.14
N PHE A 30 7.06 2.55 0.40
CA PHE A 30 5.80 1.82 0.19
C PHE A 30 5.16 1.33 1.49
N HIS A 31 5.92 1.27 2.59
CA HIS A 31 5.52 0.61 3.82
C HIS A 31 5.81 1.46 5.05
N VAL A 32 4.86 1.47 5.99
CA VAL A 32 4.98 1.98 7.35
C VAL A 32 4.96 0.80 8.30
N ARG A 33 5.83 0.85 9.29
CA ARG A 33 5.95 -0.18 10.32
C ARG A 33 4.87 -0.01 11.37
N PHE A 34 4.23 -1.11 11.73
CA PHE A 34 3.34 -1.10 12.90
C PHE A 34 4.16 -0.84 14.18
N HIS A 35 3.57 -0.13 15.16
CA HIS A 35 4.30 0.40 16.32
C HIS A 35 4.98 -0.67 17.19
N SER A 36 4.58 -1.94 17.10
CA SER A 36 5.15 -3.07 17.84
C SER A 36 6.03 -3.99 16.99
N SER A 37 6.40 -3.57 15.78
CA SER A 37 7.23 -4.37 14.86
C SER A 37 8.72 -4.26 15.16
N ASP A 38 9.50 -5.26 14.72
CA ASP A 38 10.94 -5.23 14.89
C ASP A 38 11.55 -4.29 13.84
N HIS A 39 12.10 -3.16 14.30
CA HIS A 39 12.73 -2.15 13.46
C HIS A 39 14.06 -2.62 12.84
N LYS A 40 14.67 -3.71 13.32
CA LYS A 40 15.91 -4.27 12.77
C LYS A 40 15.67 -5.26 11.64
N SER A 41 14.49 -5.85 11.58
CA SER A 41 14.10 -6.79 10.52
C SER A 41 13.59 -6.03 9.31
N GLU A 42 14.03 -6.42 8.11
CA GLU A 42 13.45 -5.93 6.85
C GLU A 42 12.46 -6.94 6.25
N VAL A 43 12.26 -8.09 6.88
CA VAL A 43 11.38 -9.13 6.34
C VAL A 43 9.95 -8.84 6.75
N ILE A 44 9.05 -8.67 5.79
CA ILE A 44 7.62 -8.51 6.05
C ILE A 44 7.04 -9.88 6.41
N LYS A 45 6.50 -9.98 7.64
CA LYS A 45 5.82 -11.18 8.14
C LYS A 45 4.35 -11.18 7.76
N SER A 46 3.70 -10.02 7.83
CA SER A 46 2.28 -9.87 7.51
C SER A 46 1.89 -8.41 7.24
N TYR A 47 0.80 -8.24 6.50
CA TYR A 47 0.18 -6.94 6.22
C TYR A 47 -1.02 -6.70 7.13
N TYR A 48 -1.05 -5.55 7.79
CA TYR A 48 -2.28 -5.02 8.39
C TYR A 48 -3.10 -4.27 7.36
N TRP A 49 -2.43 -3.52 6.50
CA TRP A 49 -3.04 -2.79 5.41
C TRP A 49 -2.11 -2.80 4.21
N PRO A 50 -2.60 -3.08 3.00
CA PRO A 50 -1.74 -3.15 1.84
C PRO A 50 -1.40 -1.77 1.28
N PRO A 51 -0.20 -1.61 0.69
CA PRO A 51 0.14 -0.41 -0.08
C PRO A 51 -0.72 -0.28 -1.33
N LEU A 52 -1.00 0.97 -1.69
CA LEU A 52 -1.70 1.37 -2.91
C LEU A 52 -0.72 2.14 -3.81
N THR A 53 -0.60 1.71 -5.07
CA THR A 53 0.24 2.36 -6.07
C THR A 53 -0.57 2.78 -7.28
N GLU A 54 -0.09 3.78 -8.01
CA GLU A 54 -0.62 4.12 -9.33
C GLU A 54 0.01 3.17 -10.37
N GLY A 55 -0.76 2.23 -10.90
CA GLY A 55 -0.29 1.21 -11.83
C GLY A 55 0.69 0.21 -11.22
N GLU A 56 1.24 -0.65 -12.07
CA GLU A 56 2.30 -1.60 -11.68
C GLU A 56 3.62 -0.84 -11.50
N GLY A 57 4.09 -0.77 -10.26
CA GLY A 57 5.39 -0.16 -9.92
C GLY A 57 5.45 1.36 -9.99
N GLY A 58 4.31 2.05 -10.11
CA GLY A 58 4.27 3.51 -10.09
C GLY A 58 4.27 4.12 -8.68
N PRO A 59 4.00 5.43 -8.56
CA PRO A 59 4.03 6.16 -7.31
C PRO A 59 3.15 5.53 -6.21
N CYS A 60 3.65 5.55 -4.97
CA CYS A 60 2.85 5.14 -3.81
C CYS A 60 1.82 6.23 -3.50
N VAL A 61 0.54 5.88 -3.64
CA VAL A 61 -0.60 6.74 -3.27
C VAL A 61 -0.83 6.65 -1.77
N GLN A 62 -0.70 5.45 -1.21
CA GLN A 62 -0.88 5.20 0.21
C GLN A 62 0.03 4.07 0.66
N GLN A 63 0.85 4.34 1.68
CA GLN A 63 1.74 3.35 2.24
C GLN A 63 0.94 2.24 2.94
N GLY A 64 1.41 1.00 2.78
CA GLY A 64 0.88 -0.15 3.51
C GLY A 64 1.37 -0.17 4.95
N VAL A 65 0.60 -0.76 5.85
CA VAL A 65 1.01 -1.00 7.24
C VAL A 65 1.45 -2.44 7.38
N VAL A 66 2.71 -2.65 7.74
CA VAL A 66 3.34 -3.98 7.78
C VAL A 66 3.94 -4.31 9.13
N LEU A 67 4.00 -5.61 9.41
CA LEU A 67 4.73 -6.19 10.52
C LEU A 67 6.05 -6.78 10.01
N THR A 68 7.16 -6.27 10.52
CA THR A 68 8.52 -6.74 10.22
C THR A 68 9.12 -7.62 11.30
#